data_AF-A0A4Y5FR74-F1
#
_entry.id   AF-A0A4Y5FR74-F1
#
_cell.length_a   1.000
_cell.length_b   1.000
_cell.length_c   1.000
_cell.angle_alpha   90.00
_cell.angle_beta   90.00
_cell.angle_gamma   90.00
#
_symmetry.space_group_name_H-M   'P 1'
#
loop_
_entity.id
_entity.type
_entity.pdbx_description
1 polymer ?
#
loop_
_entity_poly.entity_id
_entity_poly.type
_entity_poly.pdbx_seq_one_letter_code
_entity_poly.pdbx_strand_id
1 'polypeptide(L)'
;MFRIEAEKLLVGFVLAFIVVVDMLNTTMLGRLVPTIPSSISALVSLCLLIRFKDIKKFSINYLIFAPLLLIVGFLVALKMKNYSFLAYMILLVSLYDMDMDFILKVYSAVVIPFILGTVLLSLVHVIPNLQFIQMRSRDVVTRNSFGFIYPTDFASYCFYLYVALCYLNRNRFLITRSILGLGLAAFIIKFCDARLTATSIVISILIFAFFYFNKNKHRMIFRILPVSILASSGIMYYLTKNFTWSSPFYVAVNNLFSMRLKLGNDALKTYAVRLFGNPEVKFIGFGGNTESVLSYNYVDSSYIQMLFYYGSVAVILLVILYLVRSWVIYRQGNYLILTLLSLITWNCMIEAFWIRPAYNIFFYILFASTTLGIASKNGRVE
;
A
#
# COMPACT_ATOMS: atom_id res chain seq x y z
N MET A 1 -21.14 -0.89 26.45
CA MET A 1 -20.59 -2.08 25.77
C MET A 1 -21.12 -2.20 24.34
N PHE A 2 -22.43 -2.36 24.15
CA PHE A 2 -23.08 -2.49 22.83
C PHE A 2 -22.71 -1.43 21.76
N ARG A 3 -22.57 -0.15 22.14
CA ARG A 3 -22.26 0.92 21.17
C ARG A 3 -20.85 0.83 20.58
N ILE A 4 -19.86 0.47 21.40
CA ILE A 4 -18.46 0.31 20.97
C ILE A 4 -18.34 -0.90 20.04
N GLU A 5 -19.11 -1.96 20.31
CA GLU A 5 -19.18 -3.14 19.45
C GLU A 5 -19.84 -2.83 18.11
N ALA A 6 -20.94 -2.06 18.11
CA ALA A 6 -21.61 -1.63 16.88
C ALA A 6 -20.71 -0.74 15.99
N GLU A 7 -19.96 0.19 16.59
CA GLU A 7 -18.99 1.01 15.88
C GLU A 7 -17.91 0.14 15.22
N LYS A 8 -17.29 -0.76 15.99
CA LYS A 8 -16.28 -1.68 15.46
C LYS A 8 -16.85 -2.58 14.37
N LEU A 9 -18.08 -3.05 14.51
CA LEU A 9 -18.75 -3.85 13.48
C LEU A 9 -18.92 -3.06 12.18
N LEU A 10 -19.37 -1.80 12.27
CA LEU A 10 -19.53 -0.93 11.11
C LEU A 10 -18.17 -0.65 10.43
N VAL A 11 -17.14 -0.31 11.20
CA VAL A 11 -15.78 -0.11 10.68
C VAL A 11 -15.27 -1.39 10.01
N GLY A 12 -15.45 -2.53 10.69
CA GLY A 12 -15.05 -3.84 10.19
C GLY A 12 -15.71 -4.16 8.85
N PHE A 13 -17.02 -3.96 8.76
CA PHE A 13 -17.80 -4.17 7.54
C PHE A 13 -17.34 -3.27 6.39
N VAL A 14 -17.25 -1.95 6.60
CA VAL A 14 -16.87 -1.02 5.53
C VAL A 14 -15.42 -1.26 5.09
N LEU A 15 -14.49 -1.47 6.02
CA LEU A 15 -13.11 -1.79 5.70
C LEU A 15 -13.02 -3.09 4.90
N ALA A 16 -13.73 -4.14 5.33
CA ALA A 16 -13.78 -5.42 4.62
C ALA A 16 -14.35 -5.25 3.21
N PHE A 17 -15.45 -4.53 3.05
CA PHE A 17 -16.06 -4.25 1.76
C PHE A 17 -15.08 -3.56 0.81
N ILE A 18 -14.45 -2.47 1.26
CA ILE A 18 -13.52 -1.69 0.43
C ILE A 18 -12.28 -2.53 0.05
N VAL A 19 -11.75 -3.33 0.98
CA VAL A 19 -10.64 -4.25 0.71
C VAL A 19 -11.06 -5.31 -0.32
N VAL A 20 -12.21 -5.95 -0.16
CA VAL A 20 -12.72 -6.97 -1.09
C VAL A 20 -12.94 -6.40 -2.49
N VAL A 21 -13.56 -5.22 -2.62
CA VAL A 21 -13.73 -4.55 -3.91
C VAL A 21 -12.38 -4.29 -4.59
N ASP A 22 -11.40 -3.81 -3.82
CA ASP A 22 -10.06 -3.54 -4.33
C ASP A 22 -9.33 -4.84 -4.75
N MET A 23 -9.55 -5.96 -4.05
CA MET A 23 -9.04 -7.30 -4.42
C MET A 23 -9.71 -7.90 -5.65
N LEU A 24 -11.02 -7.72 -5.80
CA LEU A 24 -11.73 -8.18 -6.99
C LEU A 24 -11.16 -7.51 -8.25
N ASN A 25 -10.81 -6.22 -8.17
CA ASN A 25 -10.21 -5.49 -9.29
C ASN A 25 -8.79 -5.94 -9.66
N THR A 26 -8.13 -6.76 -8.85
CA THR A 26 -6.74 -7.24 -9.06
C THR A 26 -6.62 -8.75 -9.09
N THR A 27 -7.75 -9.44 -9.19
CA THR A 27 -7.81 -10.89 -9.33
C THR A 27 -8.66 -11.30 -10.52
N MET A 28 -8.40 -12.51 -11.00
CA MET A 28 -9.19 -13.13 -12.06
C MET A 28 -10.62 -13.43 -11.61
N LEU A 29 -10.87 -13.48 -10.30
CA LEU A 29 -12.21 -13.52 -9.71
C LEU A 29 -13.07 -12.32 -10.11
N GLY A 30 -12.48 -11.13 -10.26
CA GLY A 30 -13.21 -9.94 -10.71
C GLY A 30 -13.84 -10.08 -12.09
N ARG A 31 -13.42 -11.07 -12.90
CA ARG A 31 -14.03 -11.37 -14.20
C ARG A 31 -15.28 -12.24 -14.09
N LEU A 32 -15.44 -12.94 -12.97
CA LEU A 32 -16.58 -13.83 -12.72
C LEU A 32 -17.74 -13.12 -12.00
N VAL A 33 -17.48 -11.96 -11.41
CA VAL A 33 -18.48 -11.18 -10.67
C VAL A 33 -18.74 -9.84 -11.35
N PRO A 34 -19.95 -9.26 -11.22
CA PRO A 34 -20.22 -7.92 -11.71
C PRO A 34 -19.25 -6.89 -11.13
N THR A 35 -18.76 -5.99 -11.97
CA THR A 35 -17.89 -4.91 -11.54
C THR A 35 -18.66 -3.97 -10.61
N ILE A 36 -18.11 -3.76 -9.41
CA ILE A 36 -18.70 -2.84 -8.43
C ILE A 36 -18.27 -1.42 -8.80
N PRO A 37 -19.20 -0.51 -9.16
CA PRO A 37 -18.85 0.85 -9.49
C PRO A 37 -18.16 1.55 -8.31
N SER A 38 -17.10 2.30 -8.61
CA SER A 38 -16.36 3.05 -7.58
C SER A 38 -17.22 4.03 -6.77
N SER A 39 -18.35 4.50 -7.32
CA SER A 39 -19.33 5.32 -6.61
C SER A 39 -19.99 4.58 -5.44
N ILE A 40 -20.22 3.27 -5.56
CA ILE A 40 -20.73 2.44 -4.46
C ILE A 40 -19.71 2.39 -3.34
N SER A 41 -18.42 2.20 -3.64
CA SER A 41 -17.36 2.27 -2.64
C SER A 41 -17.33 3.60 -1.90
N ALA A 42 -17.53 4.72 -2.61
CA ALA A 42 -17.62 6.03 -1.98
C ALA A 42 -18.85 6.14 -1.06
N LEU A 43 -20.02 5.68 -1.50
CA LEU A 43 -21.25 5.68 -0.71
C LEU A 43 -21.13 4.83 0.56
N VAL A 44 -20.59 3.62 0.45
CA VAL A 44 -20.37 2.73 1.59
C VAL A 44 -19.37 3.34 2.58
N SER A 45 -18.29 3.97 2.09
CA SER A 45 -17.35 4.70 2.95
C SER A 45 -18.00 5.86 3.71
N LEU A 46 -18.98 6.56 3.12
CA LEU A 46 -19.69 7.67 3.79
C LEU A 46 -20.48 7.21 5.03
N CYS A 47 -20.89 5.95 5.12
CA CYS A 47 -21.55 5.42 6.31
C CYS A 47 -20.66 5.56 7.58
N LEU A 48 -19.34 5.58 7.42
CA LEU A 48 -18.42 5.75 8.54
C LEU A 48 -18.42 7.17 9.13
N LEU A 49 -18.99 8.17 8.44
CA LEU A 49 -19.08 9.53 8.97
C LEU A 49 -19.94 9.60 10.25
N ILE A 50 -20.83 8.63 10.47
CA ILE A 50 -21.65 8.53 11.69
C ILE A 50 -20.78 8.48 12.96
N ARG A 51 -19.57 7.92 12.85
CA ARG A 51 -18.63 7.77 13.99
C ARG A 51 -18.17 9.09 14.57
N PHE A 52 -18.16 10.16 13.78
CA PHE A 52 -17.71 11.46 14.26
C PHE A 52 -18.62 12.10 15.31
N LYS A 53 -19.86 11.59 15.48
CA LYS A 53 -20.76 12.01 16.57
C LYS A 53 -20.18 11.71 17.95
N ASP A 54 -19.36 10.66 18.06
CA ASP A 54 -18.85 10.16 19.33
C ASP A 54 -17.45 10.69 19.67
N ILE A 55 -16.78 11.32 18.69
CA ILE A 55 -15.41 11.81 18.84
C ILE A 55 -15.41 13.26 19.31
N LYS A 56 -15.00 13.48 20.57
CA LYS A 56 -15.03 14.81 21.21
C LYS A 56 -13.80 15.67 20.95
N LYS A 57 -12.66 15.07 20.59
CA LYS A 57 -11.38 15.77 20.44
C LYS A 57 -10.68 15.38 19.14
N PHE A 58 -10.41 16.38 18.33
CA PHE A 58 -9.66 16.23 17.09
C PHE A 58 -8.29 16.86 17.23
N SER A 59 -7.25 16.16 16.76
CA SER A 59 -5.92 16.75 16.64
C SER A 59 -5.93 17.85 15.57
N ILE A 60 -5.12 18.90 15.76
CA ILE A 60 -4.99 20.00 14.77
C ILE A 60 -4.59 19.48 13.38
N ASN A 61 -3.66 18.50 13.34
CA ASN A 61 -3.25 17.86 12.10
C ASN A 61 -4.45 17.23 11.38
N TYR A 62 -5.33 16.55 12.12
CA TYR A 62 -6.54 15.96 11.54
C TYR A 62 -7.49 17.03 11.00
N LEU A 63 -7.76 18.09 11.77
CA LEU A 63 -8.64 19.19 11.36
C LEU A 63 -8.17 19.91 10.09
N ILE A 64 -6.86 19.92 9.82
CA ILE A 64 -6.28 20.48 8.59
C ILE A 64 -6.35 19.47 7.44
N PHE A 65 -5.83 18.26 7.64
CA PHE A 65 -5.69 17.30 6.54
C PHE A 65 -7.01 16.66 6.11
N ALA A 66 -7.94 16.37 7.03
CA ALA A 66 -9.18 15.68 6.67
C ALA A 66 -10.02 16.48 5.65
N PRO A 67 -10.33 17.77 5.86
CA PRO A 67 -11.03 18.56 4.84
C PRO A 67 -10.28 18.64 3.51
N LEU A 68 -8.95 18.84 3.54
CA LEU A 68 -8.14 18.90 2.32
C LEU A 68 -8.17 17.59 1.52
N LEU A 69 -8.06 16.45 2.20
CA LEU A 69 -8.13 15.12 1.56
C LEU A 69 -9.50 14.88 0.93
N LEU A 70 -10.59 15.29 1.59
CA LEU A 70 -11.94 15.15 1.06
C LEU A 70 -12.20 16.08 -0.13
N ILE A 71 -11.76 17.35 -0.05
CA ILE A 71 -11.87 18.32 -1.16
C ILE A 71 -11.07 17.83 -2.36
N VAL A 72 -9.80 17.49 -2.19
CA VAL A 72 -8.95 16.97 -3.27
C VAL A 72 -9.53 15.65 -3.81
N GLY A 73 -9.99 14.77 -2.92
CA GLY A 73 -10.67 13.52 -3.28
C GLY A 73 -11.86 13.75 -4.20
N PHE A 74 -12.70 14.72 -3.86
CA PHE A 74 -13.87 15.09 -4.65
C PHE A 74 -13.49 15.70 -6.00
N LEU A 75 -12.53 16.62 -6.04
CA LEU A 75 -12.05 17.23 -7.28
C LEU A 75 -11.45 16.20 -8.25
N VAL A 76 -10.67 15.25 -7.73
CA VAL A 76 -10.13 14.13 -8.52
C VAL A 76 -11.27 13.25 -9.04
N ALA A 77 -12.27 12.94 -8.21
CA ALA A 77 -13.42 12.13 -8.62
C ALA A 77 -14.21 12.79 -9.77
N LEU A 78 -14.43 14.11 -9.70
CA LEU A 78 -15.08 14.87 -10.78
C LEU A 78 -14.26 14.84 -12.07
N LYS A 79 -12.94 15.04 -11.97
CA LYS A 79 -12.07 15.12 -13.15
C LYS A 79 -11.86 13.76 -13.82
N MET A 80 -11.67 12.71 -13.04
CA MET A 80 -11.33 11.38 -13.51
C MET A 80 -12.55 10.48 -13.75
N LYS A 81 -13.74 10.91 -13.31
CA LYS A 81 -14.98 10.09 -13.31
C LYS A 81 -14.79 8.71 -12.64
N ASN A 82 -13.89 8.66 -11.67
CA ASN A 82 -13.58 7.48 -10.87
C ASN A 82 -13.51 7.88 -9.40
N TYR A 83 -14.36 7.27 -8.57
CA TYR A 83 -14.57 7.63 -7.18
C TYR A 83 -13.70 6.82 -6.21
N SER A 84 -12.81 5.94 -6.71
CA SER A 84 -11.99 5.07 -5.86
C SER A 84 -11.08 5.87 -4.95
N PHE A 85 -10.43 6.91 -5.50
CA PHE A 85 -9.58 7.80 -4.72
C PHE A 85 -10.37 8.51 -3.61
N LEU A 86 -11.57 9.01 -3.92
CA LEU A 86 -12.45 9.62 -2.91
C LEU A 86 -12.87 8.61 -1.84
N ALA A 87 -13.25 7.39 -2.22
CA ALA A 87 -13.61 6.32 -1.29
C ALA A 87 -12.45 6.00 -0.32
N TYR A 88 -11.21 5.98 -0.85
CA TYR A 88 -9.99 5.76 -0.07
C TYR A 88 -9.71 6.93 0.89
N MET A 89 -9.88 8.18 0.44
CA MET A 89 -9.72 9.34 1.33
C MET A 89 -10.78 9.37 2.43
N ILE A 90 -12.04 9.08 2.12
CA ILE A 90 -13.12 8.96 3.12
C ILE A 90 -12.79 7.86 4.13
N LEU A 91 -12.33 6.69 3.66
CA LEU A 91 -11.94 5.59 4.54
C LEU A 91 -10.78 6.01 5.47
N LEU A 92 -9.70 6.58 4.94
CA LEU A 92 -8.57 7.06 5.72
C LEU A 92 -8.99 8.06 6.80
N VAL A 93 -9.76 9.09 6.42
CA VAL A 93 -10.25 10.12 7.33
C VAL A 93 -11.16 9.53 8.39
N SER A 94 -12.05 8.63 7.98
CA SER A 94 -13.01 7.99 8.88
C SER A 94 -12.34 7.07 9.89
N LEU A 95 -11.18 6.48 9.60
CA LEU A 95 -10.42 5.65 10.54
C LEU A 95 -9.69 6.44 11.65
N TYR A 96 -9.96 7.74 11.79
CA TYR A 96 -9.45 8.54 12.90
C TYR A 96 -9.77 7.92 14.27
N ASP A 97 -8.74 7.89 15.12
CA ASP A 97 -8.76 7.38 16.51
C ASP A 97 -9.15 5.89 16.67
N MET A 98 -9.35 5.15 15.58
CA MET A 98 -9.57 3.71 15.64
C MET A 98 -8.32 2.97 16.07
N ASP A 99 -8.48 1.90 16.85
CA ASP A 99 -7.37 1.04 17.23
C ASP A 99 -6.71 0.42 15.98
N MET A 100 -5.44 0.73 15.77
CA MET A 100 -4.63 0.18 14.69
C MET A 100 -4.60 -1.36 14.71
N ASP A 101 -4.51 -1.99 15.89
CA ASP A 101 -4.49 -3.46 15.97
C ASP A 101 -5.85 -4.04 15.51
N PHE A 102 -6.96 -3.32 15.73
CA PHE A 102 -8.27 -3.71 15.20
C PHE A 102 -8.33 -3.60 13.67
N ILE A 103 -7.86 -2.49 13.09
CA ILE A 103 -7.80 -2.29 11.62
C ILE A 103 -7.01 -3.42 10.96
N LEU A 104 -5.81 -3.72 11.49
CA LEU A 104 -4.95 -4.77 10.94
C LEU A 104 -5.54 -6.17 11.11
N LYS A 105 -6.28 -6.44 12.18
CA LYS A 105 -7.01 -7.71 12.37
C LYS A 105 -8.11 -7.90 11.33
N VAL A 106 -8.94 -6.88 11.11
CA VAL A 106 -10.00 -6.93 10.08
C VAL A 106 -9.37 -7.14 8.70
N TYR A 107 -8.35 -6.35 8.36
CA TYR A 107 -7.62 -6.51 7.11
C TYR A 107 -7.10 -7.94 6.94
N SER A 108 -6.41 -8.48 7.94
CA SER A 108 -5.85 -9.84 7.86
C SER A 108 -6.95 -10.90 7.74
N ALA A 109 -8.04 -10.77 8.50
CA ALA A 109 -9.17 -11.69 8.48
C ALA A 109 -9.89 -11.74 7.12
N VAL A 110 -9.83 -10.65 6.35
CA VAL A 110 -10.40 -10.56 4.99
C VAL A 110 -9.42 -11.06 3.94
N VAL A 111 -8.16 -10.59 4.00
CA VAL A 111 -7.16 -10.86 2.97
C VAL A 111 -6.68 -12.31 2.98
N ILE A 112 -6.55 -12.95 4.15
CA ILE A 112 -6.14 -14.38 4.24
C ILE A 112 -7.09 -15.29 3.45
N PRO A 113 -8.39 -15.39 3.80
CA PRO A 113 -9.29 -16.29 3.08
C PRO A 113 -9.43 -15.91 1.61
N PHE A 114 -9.34 -14.62 1.27
CA PHE A 114 -9.43 -14.19 -0.12
C PHE A 114 -8.21 -14.64 -0.94
N ILE A 115 -6.98 -14.46 -0.44
CA ILE A 115 -5.77 -14.95 -1.11
C ILE A 115 -5.84 -16.48 -1.23
N LEU A 116 -6.08 -17.19 -0.14
CA LEU A 116 -6.14 -18.66 -0.15
C LEU A 116 -7.22 -19.16 -1.12
N GLY A 117 -8.42 -18.56 -1.08
CA GLY A 117 -9.50 -18.88 -2.00
C GLY A 117 -9.13 -18.62 -3.46
N THR A 118 -8.51 -17.47 -3.77
CA THR A 118 -8.06 -17.13 -5.13
C THR A 118 -7.02 -18.13 -5.63
N VAL A 119 -6.02 -18.46 -4.81
CA VAL A 119 -4.99 -19.44 -5.17
C VAL A 119 -5.61 -20.82 -5.36
N LEU A 120 -6.48 -21.28 -4.45
CA LEU A 120 -7.15 -22.57 -4.57
C LEU A 120 -7.99 -22.66 -5.84
N LEU A 121 -8.83 -21.66 -6.12
CA LEU A 121 -9.62 -21.59 -7.35
C LEU A 121 -8.75 -21.57 -8.60
N SER A 122 -7.56 -20.98 -8.51
CA SER A 122 -6.58 -20.99 -9.59
C SER A 122 -5.94 -22.37 -9.80
N LEU A 123 -5.65 -23.09 -8.71
CA LEU A 123 -5.08 -24.44 -8.75
C LEU A 123 -6.08 -25.49 -9.25
N VAL A 124 -7.37 -25.34 -8.94
CA VAL A 124 -8.44 -26.21 -9.47
C VAL A 124 -9.00 -25.73 -10.82
N HIS A 125 -8.34 -24.75 -11.45
CA HIS A 125 -8.67 -24.23 -12.79
C HIS A 125 -10.05 -23.56 -12.94
N VAL A 126 -10.69 -23.13 -11.85
CA VAL A 126 -11.93 -22.31 -11.89
C VAL A 126 -11.62 -20.89 -12.39
N ILE A 127 -10.47 -20.35 -12.00
CA ILE A 127 -9.90 -19.13 -12.57
C ILE A 127 -8.52 -19.41 -13.15
N PRO A 128 -8.07 -18.71 -14.20
CA PRO A 128 -6.76 -18.96 -14.77
C PRO A 128 -5.62 -18.53 -13.83
N ASN A 129 -4.58 -19.36 -13.76
CA ASN A 129 -3.25 -18.94 -13.30
C ASN A 129 -2.52 -18.30 -14.48
N LEU A 130 -2.45 -16.97 -14.54
CA LEU A 130 -1.76 -16.30 -15.63
C LEU A 130 -0.25 -16.53 -15.51
N GLN A 131 0.36 -16.98 -16.61
CA GLN A 131 1.78 -17.28 -16.69
C GLN A 131 2.44 -16.34 -17.69
N PHE A 132 3.42 -15.58 -17.22
CA PHE A 132 4.16 -14.62 -18.03
C PHE A 132 5.58 -15.15 -18.26
N ILE A 133 5.95 -15.30 -19.52
CA ILE A 133 7.28 -15.77 -19.91
C ILE A 133 8.21 -14.57 -19.99
N GLN A 134 9.30 -14.61 -19.22
CA GLN A 134 10.31 -13.56 -19.22
C GLN A 134 11.68 -14.14 -19.50
N MET A 135 12.35 -13.63 -20.55
CA MET A 135 13.75 -13.91 -20.79
C MET A 135 14.61 -13.15 -19.76
N ARG A 136 15.41 -13.91 -19.02
CA ARG A 136 16.51 -13.40 -18.19
C ARG A 136 17.83 -13.73 -18.89
N SER A 137 18.91 -13.07 -18.47
CA SER A 137 20.23 -13.15 -19.11
C SER A 137 20.78 -14.57 -19.32
N ARG A 138 20.26 -15.58 -18.60
CA ARG A 138 20.71 -16.98 -18.72
C ARG A 138 19.58 -18.02 -18.77
N ASP A 139 18.33 -17.65 -18.47
CA ASP A 139 17.21 -18.60 -18.38
C ASP A 139 15.88 -17.96 -18.77
N VAL A 140 14.96 -18.78 -19.30
CA VAL A 140 13.56 -18.41 -19.47
C VAL A 140 12.83 -18.70 -18.16
N VAL A 141 12.24 -17.67 -17.56
CA VAL A 141 11.51 -17.79 -16.31
C VAL A 141 10.01 -17.64 -16.57
N THR A 142 9.23 -18.61 -16.10
CA THR A 142 7.77 -18.53 -16.09
C THR A 142 7.31 -17.93 -14.78
N ARG A 143 6.56 -16.82 -14.86
CA ARG A 143 6.08 -16.06 -13.71
C ARG A 143 4.59 -16.30 -13.52
N ASN A 144 4.24 -16.97 -12.43
CA ASN A 144 2.87 -17.33 -12.09
C ASN A 144 2.19 -16.21 -11.30
N SER A 145 0.91 -15.97 -11.59
CA SER A 145 0.08 -14.99 -10.88
C SER A 145 -0.85 -15.60 -9.84
N PHE A 146 -1.02 -16.92 -9.81
CA PHE A 146 -1.85 -17.65 -8.84
C PHE A 146 -3.29 -17.10 -8.70
N GLY A 147 -3.91 -16.75 -9.82
CA GLY A 147 -5.27 -16.20 -9.87
C GLY A 147 -5.33 -14.68 -9.70
N PHE A 148 -4.20 -14.00 -9.47
CA PHE A 148 -4.09 -12.54 -9.54
C PHE A 148 -3.90 -12.07 -10.99
N ILE A 149 -4.15 -10.80 -11.26
CA ILE A 149 -3.99 -10.26 -12.63
C ILE A 149 -2.54 -10.19 -13.09
N TYR A 150 -1.58 -10.21 -12.17
CA TYR A 150 -0.14 -10.19 -12.49
C TYR A 150 0.71 -10.76 -11.34
N PRO A 151 1.94 -11.26 -11.57
CA PRO A 151 2.75 -11.90 -10.53
C PRO A 151 3.20 -10.97 -9.40
N THR A 152 3.47 -9.68 -9.68
CA THR A 152 3.88 -8.72 -8.63
C THR A 152 2.71 -8.26 -7.76
N ASP A 153 1.47 -8.32 -8.27
CA ASP A 153 0.27 -8.10 -7.46
C ASP A 153 0.17 -9.16 -6.36
N PHE A 154 0.21 -10.45 -6.71
CA PHE A 154 0.21 -11.55 -5.73
C PHE A 154 1.35 -11.41 -4.72
N ALA A 155 2.57 -11.12 -5.19
CA ALA A 155 3.72 -10.93 -4.32
C ALA A 155 3.53 -9.75 -3.35
N SER A 156 2.91 -8.65 -3.80
CA SER A 156 2.64 -7.48 -2.97
C SER A 156 1.58 -7.77 -1.92
N TYR A 157 0.51 -8.50 -2.26
CA TYR A 157 -0.45 -9.02 -1.29
C TYR A 157 0.21 -9.82 -0.18
N CYS A 158 1.09 -10.75 -0.57
CA CYS A 158 1.86 -11.55 0.37
C CYS A 158 2.75 -10.70 1.28
N PHE A 159 3.44 -9.69 0.73
CA PHE A 159 4.28 -8.77 1.51
C PHE A 159 3.46 -8.00 2.55
N TYR A 160 2.40 -7.30 2.15
CA TYR A 160 1.63 -6.48 3.08
C TYR A 160 0.91 -7.31 4.14
N LEU A 161 0.35 -8.46 3.76
CA LEU A 161 -0.24 -9.41 4.72
C LEU A 161 0.81 -9.94 5.70
N TYR A 162 2.00 -10.30 5.23
CA TYR A 162 3.09 -10.77 6.09
C TYR A 162 3.50 -9.71 7.11
N VAL A 163 3.67 -8.46 6.68
CA VAL A 163 4.01 -7.35 7.59
C VAL A 163 2.89 -7.10 8.60
N ALA A 164 1.62 -7.12 8.18
CA ALA A 164 0.46 -6.96 9.07
C ALA A 164 0.40 -8.08 10.14
N LEU A 165 0.53 -9.35 9.73
CA LEU A 165 0.52 -10.49 10.65
C LEU A 165 1.73 -10.47 11.60
N CYS A 166 2.90 -10.09 11.12
CA CYS A 166 4.07 -9.92 11.97
C CYS A 166 3.90 -8.77 12.97
N TYR A 167 3.23 -7.70 12.58
CA TYR A 167 2.94 -6.60 13.49
C TYR A 167 1.93 -6.99 14.58
N LEU A 168 0.85 -7.68 14.22
CA LEU A 168 -0.14 -8.20 15.18
C LEU A 168 0.47 -9.19 16.17
N ASN A 169 1.47 -9.96 15.72
CA ASN A 169 2.18 -10.93 16.54
C ASN A 169 3.55 -10.43 17.01
N ARG A 170 3.81 -9.12 17.00
CA ARG A 170 5.14 -8.51 17.24
C ARG A 170 5.85 -8.99 18.51
N ASN A 171 5.08 -9.33 19.56
CA ASN A 171 5.59 -9.75 20.86
C ASN A 171 5.79 -11.27 21.00
N ARG A 172 5.44 -12.08 20.00
CA ARG A 172 5.46 -13.56 20.08
C ARG A 172 6.03 -14.19 18.79
N PHE A 173 6.44 -15.45 18.85
CA PHE A 173 6.75 -16.29 17.68
C PHE A 173 7.76 -15.69 16.67
N LEU A 174 8.80 -14.96 17.12
CA LEU A 174 9.75 -14.34 16.19
C LEU A 174 10.36 -15.37 15.23
N ILE A 175 10.89 -16.48 15.76
CA ILE A 175 11.59 -17.51 14.96
C ILE A 175 10.64 -18.11 13.91
N THR A 176 9.44 -18.52 14.33
CA THR A 176 8.42 -19.10 13.43
C THR A 176 8.05 -18.11 12.32
N ARG A 177 7.80 -16.84 12.66
CA ARG A 177 7.45 -15.80 11.68
C ARG A 177 8.60 -15.55 10.71
N SER A 178 9.84 -15.51 11.18
CA SER A 178 11.04 -15.36 10.33
C SER A 178 11.21 -16.53 9.36
N ILE A 179 11.03 -17.78 9.81
CA ILE A 179 11.12 -18.97 8.95
C ILE A 179 10.01 -18.94 7.90
N LEU A 180 8.77 -18.63 8.30
CA LEU A 180 7.65 -18.49 7.36
C LEU A 180 7.89 -17.36 6.34
N GLY A 181 8.45 -16.23 6.79
CA GLY A 181 8.78 -15.11 5.90
C GLY A 181 9.90 -15.45 4.90
N LEU A 182 10.93 -16.20 5.32
CA LEU A 182 11.99 -16.67 4.42
C LEU A 182 11.43 -17.68 3.41
N GLY A 183 10.59 -18.61 3.85
CA GLY A 183 9.89 -19.54 2.96
C GLY A 183 9.01 -18.81 1.95
N LEU A 184 8.26 -17.79 2.39
CA LEU A 184 7.42 -16.96 1.53
C LEU A 184 8.26 -16.16 0.52
N ALA A 185 9.37 -15.57 0.95
CA ALA A 185 10.28 -14.85 0.05
C ALA A 185 10.89 -15.79 -1.00
N ALA A 186 11.33 -16.98 -0.60
CA ALA A 186 11.84 -18.00 -1.51
C ALA A 186 10.77 -18.47 -2.52
N PHE A 187 9.53 -18.68 -2.06
CA PHE A 187 8.39 -19.00 -2.90
C PHE A 187 8.13 -17.91 -3.96
N ILE A 188 8.07 -16.65 -3.55
CA ILE A 188 7.84 -15.51 -4.44
C ILE A 188 8.96 -15.39 -5.49
N ILE A 189 10.22 -15.58 -5.08
CA ILE A 189 11.35 -15.57 -6.02
C ILE A 189 11.21 -16.71 -7.04
N LYS A 190 10.91 -17.93 -6.57
CA LYS A 190 10.87 -19.12 -7.43
C LYS A 190 9.71 -19.10 -8.41
N PHE A 191 8.52 -18.72 -7.97
CA PHE A 191 7.30 -18.90 -8.77
C PHE A 191 6.80 -17.60 -9.43
N CYS A 192 7.10 -16.43 -8.87
CA CYS A 192 6.62 -15.14 -9.39
C CYS A 192 7.72 -14.26 -10.01
N ASP A 193 9.00 -14.57 -9.73
CA ASP A 193 10.18 -13.73 -10.05
C ASP A 193 10.02 -12.27 -9.60
N ALA A 194 9.35 -12.06 -8.46
CA ALA A 194 9.13 -10.74 -7.86
C ALA A 194 10.22 -10.44 -6.81
N ARG A 195 11.47 -10.35 -7.28
CA ARG A 195 12.67 -10.26 -6.44
C ARG A 195 12.67 -9.05 -5.49
N LEU A 196 12.27 -7.88 -5.96
CA LEU A 196 12.26 -6.66 -5.15
C LEU A 196 11.23 -6.73 -4.00
N THR A 197 10.07 -7.35 -4.25
CA THR A 197 9.02 -7.58 -3.25
C THR A 197 9.48 -8.62 -2.22
N ALA A 198 10.14 -9.70 -2.66
CA ALA A 198 10.74 -10.69 -1.77
C ALA A 198 11.84 -10.09 -0.88
N THR A 199 12.68 -9.21 -1.42
CA THR A 199 13.66 -8.44 -0.63
C THR A 199 12.98 -7.59 0.44
N SER A 200 11.82 -6.99 0.13
CA SER A 200 11.03 -6.22 1.12
C SER A 200 10.56 -7.09 2.28
N ILE A 201 10.18 -8.35 2.02
CA ILE A 201 9.85 -9.34 3.07
C ILE A 201 11.08 -9.64 3.93
N VAL A 202 12.24 -9.90 3.32
CA VAL A 202 13.49 -10.17 4.05
C VAL A 202 13.89 -8.99 4.93
N ILE A 203 13.83 -7.76 4.41
CA ILE A 203 14.12 -6.56 5.20
C ILE A 203 13.14 -6.43 6.38
N SER A 204 11.85 -6.75 6.18
CA SER A 204 10.87 -6.72 7.28
C SER A 204 11.20 -7.73 8.38
N ILE A 205 11.72 -8.92 8.04
CA ILE A 205 12.22 -9.90 9.03
C ILE A 205 13.34 -9.28 9.87
N LEU A 206 14.31 -8.64 9.22
CA LEU A 206 15.44 -8.00 9.90
C LEU A 206 14.96 -6.88 10.83
N ILE A 207 13.96 -6.09 10.42
CA ILE A 207 13.33 -5.07 11.26
C ILE A 207 12.70 -5.71 12.51
N PHE A 208 11.87 -6.74 12.34
CA PHE A 208 11.23 -7.40 13.50
C PHE A 208 12.25 -8.04 14.43
N ALA A 209 13.29 -8.69 13.90
CA ALA A 209 14.37 -9.25 14.70
C ALA A 209 15.11 -8.16 15.49
N PHE A 210 15.47 -7.06 14.83
CA PHE A 210 16.10 -5.91 15.47
C PHE A 210 15.27 -5.39 16.65
N PHE A 211 13.96 -5.18 16.47
CA PHE A 211 13.10 -4.65 17.54
C PHE A 211 12.84 -5.65 18.66
N TYR A 212 12.84 -6.95 18.35
CA TYR A 212 12.70 -8.01 19.35
C TYR A 212 13.91 -8.05 20.31
N PHE A 213 15.13 -7.94 19.78
CA PHE A 213 16.36 -8.02 20.58
C PHE A 213 16.78 -6.68 21.22
N ASN A 214 16.63 -5.55 20.53
CA ASN A 214 17.24 -4.27 20.93
C ASN A 214 16.29 -3.29 21.65
N LYS A 215 15.05 -3.68 21.95
CA LYS A 215 14.02 -2.93 22.73
C LYS A 215 14.23 -1.40 22.77
N ASN A 216 13.97 -0.72 21.64
CA ASN A 216 13.94 0.75 21.49
C ASN A 216 15.16 1.56 22.01
N LYS A 217 16.34 0.94 22.19
CA LYS A 217 17.52 1.60 22.76
C LYS A 217 18.10 2.76 21.91
N HIS A 218 17.79 2.81 20.60
CA HIS A 218 18.43 3.75 19.65
C HIS A 218 17.50 4.84 19.12
N ARG A 219 16.91 5.65 20.01
CA ARG A 219 15.91 6.68 19.66
C ARG A 219 16.39 7.69 18.62
N MET A 220 17.67 8.07 18.65
CA MET A 220 18.24 9.10 17.78
C MET A 220 18.32 8.66 16.30
N ILE A 221 18.63 7.39 16.03
CA ILE A 221 18.71 6.85 14.66
C ILE A 221 17.34 6.94 13.98
N PHE A 222 16.25 6.73 14.73
CA PHE A 222 14.89 6.77 14.18
C PHE A 222 14.41 8.18 13.79
N ARG A 223 15.14 9.25 14.14
CA ARG A 223 14.80 10.63 13.77
C ARG A 223 14.83 10.88 12.26
N ILE A 224 15.57 10.07 11.50
CA ILE A 224 15.64 10.19 10.04
C ILE A 224 14.45 9.55 9.32
N LEU A 225 13.81 8.55 9.95
CA LEU A 225 12.76 7.76 9.31
C LEU A 225 11.53 8.57 8.87
N PRO A 226 11.06 9.61 9.58
CA PRO A 226 9.96 10.44 9.08
C PRO A 226 10.23 11.06 7.71
N VAL A 227 11.49 11.37 7.40
CA VAL A 227 11.90 12.00 6.13
C VAL A 227 11.98 10.99 4.98
N SER A 228 11.86 9.69 5.25
CA SER A 228 11.94 8.64 4.21
C SER A 228 10.92 8.80 3.09
N ILE A 229 9.72 9.35 3.36
CA ILE A 229 8.74 9.65 2.30
C ILE A 229 9.21 10.75 1.36
N LEU A 230 9.89 11.78 1.86
CA LEU A 230 10.47 12.84 1.02
C LEU A 230 11.65 12.29 0.22
N ALA A 231 12.50 11.47 0.86
CA ALA A 231 13.64 10.86 0.20
C ALA A 231 13.18 9.94 -0.94
N SER A 232 12.32 8.95 -0.65
CA SER A 232 11.87 7.98 -1.64
C SER A 232 11.06 8.61 -2.77
N SER A 233 10.10 9.52 -2.47
CA SER A 233 9.31 10.18 -3.52
C SER A 233 10.14 11.19 -4.34
N GLY A 234 10.99 11.99 -3.68
CA GLY A 234 11.86 12.97 -4.33
C GLY A 234 12.95 12.32 -5.18
N ILE A 235 13.65 11.30 -4.66
CA ILE A 235 14.67 10.55 -5.40
C ILE A 235 14.03 9.88 -6.62
N MET A 236 12.89 9.20 -6.45
CA MET A 236 12.24 8.50 -7.56
C MET A 236 11.81 9.49 -8.65
N TYR A 237 11.20 10.62 -8.29
CA TYR A 237 10.82 11.65 -9.24
C TYR A 237 12.03 12.26 -9.95
N TYR A 238 13.08 12.63 -9.20
CA TYR A 238 14.30 13.21 -9.77
C TYR A 238 14.98 12.26 -10.75
N LEU A 239 15.19 11.00 -10.37
CA LEU A 239 15.83 10.00 -11.22
C LEU A 239 15.00 9.69 -12.46
N THR A 240 13.67 9.63 -12.32
CA THR A 240 12.75 9.38 -13.44
C THR A 240 12.72 10.55 -14.41
N LYS A 241 12.60 11.79 -13.92
CA LYS A 241 12.53 13.00 -14.75
C LYS A 241 13.80 13.20 -15.57
N ASN A 242 14.97 12.94 -14.99
CA ASN A 242 16.27 13.17 -15.62
C ASN A 242 16.86 11.92 -16.30
N PHE A 243 16.08 10.84 -16.40
CA PHE A 243 16.55 9.61 -17.04
C PHE A 243 17.02 9.84 -18.48
N THR A 244 18.21 9.33 -18.79
CA THR A 244 18.79 9.33 -20.13
C THR A 244 19.56 8.04 -20.39
N TRP A 245 19.50 7.56 -21.63
CA TRP A 245 20.30 6.43 -22.10
C TRP A 245 21.80 6.76 -22.26
N SER A 246 22.15 8.05 -22.33
CA SER A 246 23.53 8.50 -22.55
C SER A 246 24.43 8.36 -21.32
N SER A 247 23.86 8.14 -20.13
CA SER A 247 24.61 8.06 -18.88
C SER A 247 24.63 6.62 -18.34
N PRO A 248 25.82 6.02 -18.15
CA PRO A 248 25.94 4.68 -17.57
C PRO A 248 25.29 4.57 -16.19
N PHE A 249 25.32 5.65 -15.40
CA PHE A 249 24.66 5.73 -14.10
C PHE A 249 23.14 5.53 -14.23
N TYR A 250 22.47 6.27 -15.11
CA TYR A 250 21.02 6.15 -15.30
C TYR A 250 20.61 4.78 -15.84
N VAL A 251 21.42 4.19 -16.73
CA VAL A 251 21.18 2.83 -17.24
C VAL A 251 21.28 1.80 -16.11
N ALA A 252 22.32 1.88 -15.28
CA ALA A 252 22.50 0.97 -14.14
C ALA A 252 21.34 1.07 -13.13
N VAL A 253 20.94 2.29 -12.77
CA VAL A 253 19.81 2.51 -11.85
C VAL A 253 18.49 2.06 -12.48
N ASN A 254 18.27 2.30 -13.76
CA ASN A 254 17.07 1.82 -14.44
C ASN A 254 16.98 0.28 -14.47
N ASN A 255 18.11 -0.42 -14.64
CA ASN A 255 18.17 -1.87 -14.53
C ASN A 255 17.87 -2.36 -13.10
N LEU A 256 18.39 -1.66 -12.07
CA LEU A 256 18.07 -1.94 -10.66
C LEU A 256 16.56 -1.84 -10.39
N PHE A 257 15.91 -0.81 -10.92
CA PHE A 257 14.45 -0.60 -10.82
C PHE A 257 13.64 -1.35 -11.88
N SER A 258 14.25 -2.30 -12.60
CA SER A 258 13.60 -3.11 -13.65
C SER A 258 12.80 -2.26 -14.65
N MET A 259 13.48 -1.29 -15.28
CA MET A 259 12.95 -0.40 -16.34
C MET A 259 11.95 0.69 -15.91
N ARG A 260 11.65 0.81 -14.61
CA ARG A 260 10.65 1.79 -14.12
C ARG A 260 11.04 3.26 -14.36
N LEU A 261 12.34 3.60 -14.34
CA LEU A 261 12.77 4.97 -14.62
C LEU A 261 12.48 5.35 -16.07
N LYS A 262 12.82 4.47 -17.00
CA LYS A 262 12.52 4.66 -18.42
C LYS A 262 11.02 4.81 -18.66
N LEU A 263 10.21 3.89 -18.13
CA LEU A 263 8.75 3.91 -18.31
C LEU A 263 8.10 5.16 -17.72
N GLY A 264 8.54 5.58 -16.53
CA GLY A 264 8.09 6.83 -15.93
C GLY A 264 8.54 8.08 -16.70
N ASN A 265 9.76 8.08 -17.25
CA ASN A 265 10.27 9.20 -18.07
C ASN A 265 9.47 9.35 -19.36
N ASP A 266 9.19 8.23 -20.04
CA ASP A 266 8.35 8.22 -21.24
C ASP A 266 6.96 8.76 -20.92
N ALA A 267 6.35 8.33 -19.82
CA ALA A 267 5.05 8.84 -19.38
C ALA A 267 5.07 10.36 -19.11
N LEU A 268 6.14 10.89 -18.48
CA LEU A 268 6.31 12.34 -18.24
C LEU A 268 6.50 13.15 -19.52
N LYS A 269 7.00 12.53 -20.60
CA LYS A 269 7.11 13.16 -21.92
C LYS A 269 5.82 13.08 -22.72
N THR A 270 5.07 11.99 -22.57
CA THR A 270 3.83 11.73 -23.32
C THR A 270 2.62 12.43 -22.70
N TYR A 271 2.51 12.45 -21.38
CA TYR A 271 1.34 12.95 -20.68
C TYR A 271 1.66 14.15 -19.81
N ALA A 272 0.78 15.16 -19.85
CA ALA A 272 0.87 16.29 -18.93
C ALA A 272 0.50 15.88 -17.50
N VAL A 273 1.32 16.27 -16.53
CA VAL A 273 1.00 16.18 -15.11
C VAL A 273 0.04 17.32 -14.75
N ARG A 274 -1.21 16.98 -14.44
CA ARG A 274 -2.27 17.93 -14.08
C ARG A 274 -2.45 17.99 -12.55
N LEU A 275 -3.16 19.00 -12.05
CA LEU A 275 -3.39 19.19 -10.62
C LEU A 275 -4.26 18.09 -9.98
N PHE A 276 -5.30 17.63 -10.68
CA PHE A 276 -6.33 16.69 -10.18
C PHE A 276 -6.51 15.46 -11.10
N GLY A 277 -5.39 14.92 -11.60
CA GLY A 277 -5.36 13.76 -12.48
C GLY A 277 -5.54 14.13 -13.96
N ASN A 278 -5.09 13.22 -14.82
CA ASN A 278 -5.18 13.36 -16.26
C ASN A 278 -6.03 12.25 -16.89
N PRO A 279 -7.27 12.54 -17.34
CA PRO A 279 -8.18 11.54 -17.91
C PRO A 279 -7.73 10.99 -19.27
N GLU A 280 -6.74 11.61 -19.92
CA GLU A 280 -6.20 11.15 -21.21
C GLU A 280 -5.16 10.03 -21.04
N VAL A 281 -4.69 9.80 -19.81
CA VAL A 281 -3.67 8.79 -19.53
C VAL A 281 -4.25 7.39 -19.69
N LYS A 282 -3.60 6.58 -20.51
CA LYS A 282 -3.91 5.15 -20.69
C LYS A 282 -2.64 4.36 -20.48
N PHE A 283 -2.49 3.82 -19.27
CA PHE A 283 -1.44 2.87 -18.98
C PHE A 283 -1.86 1.48 -19.44
N ILE A 284 -1.07 0.94 -20.36
CA ILE A 284 -1.26 -0.34 -21.01
C ILE A 284 -0.17 -1.27 -20.49
N GLY A 285 -0.59 -2.33 -19.83
CA GLY A 285 0.27 -3.37 -19.26
C GLY A 285 -0.34 -4.75 -19.44
N PHE A 286 0.37 -5.77 -18.98
CA PHE A 286 -0.02 -7.18 -19.09
C PHE A 286 -1.08 -7.62 -18.07
N GLY A 287 -1.66 -6.69 -17.29
CA GLY A 287 -2.60 -7.02 -16.23
C GLY A 287 -3.82 -7.78 -16.74
N GLY A 288 -3.96 -9.03 -16.31
CA GLY A 288 -5.12 -9.87 -16.60
C GLY A 288 -5.07 -10.59 -17.96
N ASN A 289 -4.11 -10.32 -18.84
CA ASN A 289 -4.01 -11.00 -20.13
C ASN A 289 -2.54 -11.30 -20.45
N THR A 290 -2.27 -12.53 -20.89
CA THR A 290 -0.92 -13.00 -21.30
C THR A 290 -0.58 -12.66 -22.74
N GLU A 291 -1.54 -12.16 -23.53
CA GLU A 291 -1.29 -11.69 -24.90
C GLU A 291 -0.28 -10.54 -24.92
N SER A 292 0.55 -10.53 -25.97
CA SER A 292 1.51 -9.46 -26.18
C SER A 292 0.79 -8.13 -26.36
N VAL A 293 1.17 -7.14 -25.57
CA VAL A 293 0.61 -5.80 -25.65
C VAL A 293 1.44 -4.97 -26.62
N LEU A 294 0.81 -4.52 -27.70
CA LEU A 294 1.40 -3.49 -28.56
C LEU A 294 1.49 -2.19 -27.74
N SER A 295 2.69 -1.62 -27.61
CA SER A 295 2.94 -0.35 -26.90
C SER A 295 2.80 -0.40 -25.36
N TYR A 296 3.42 -1.39 -24.70
CA TYR A 296 3.54 -1.41 -23.24
C TYR A 296 4.12 -0.08 -22.70
N ASN A 297 3.39 0.59 -21.82
CA ASN A 297 3.78 1.86 -21.21
C ASN A 297 3.41 1.96 -19.72
N TYR A 298 3.10 0.83 -19.07
CA TYR A 298 2.65 0.82 -17.68
C TYR A 298 3.75 1.29 -16.72
N VAL A 299 3.40 2.17 -15.78
CA VAL A 299 4.33 2.77 -14.82
C VAL A 299 4.17 2.11 -13.44
N ASP A 300 5.11 1.25 -13.08
CA ASP A 300 5.13 0.50 -11.81
C ASP A 300 5.85 1.26 -10.68
N SER A 301 5.47 2.52 -10.46
CA SER A 301 5.99 3.33 -9.34
C SER A 301 4.87 4.19 -8.80
N SER A 302 4.48 3.99 -7.53
CA SER A 302 3.34 4.70 -6.94
C SER A 302 3.48 6.21 -7.06
N TYR A 303 4.66 6.76 -6.77
CA TYR A 303 4.89 8.20 -6.81
C TYR A 303 4.69 8.78 -8.22
N ILE A 304 5.20 8.10 -9.25
CA ILE A 304 5.11 8.58 -10.62
C ILE A 304 3.72 8.33 -11.18
N GLN A 305 3.18 7.13 -10.99
CA GLN A 305 1.87 6.74 -11.51
C GLN A 305 0.74 7.61 -10.93
N MET A 306 0.79 7.90 -9.63
CA MET A 306 -0.23 8.72 -8.97
C MET A 306 -0.24 10.18 -9.43
N LEU A 307 0.87 10.72 -9.95
CA LEU A 307 0.87 12.06 -10.56
C LEU A 307 -0.09 12.12 -11.76
N PHE A 308 -0.25 11.00 -12.47
CA PHE A 308 -1.14 10.89 -13.61
C PHE A 308 -2.57 10.53 -13.19
N TYR A 309 -2.74 9.57 -12.28
CA TYR A 309 -4.09 9.15 -11.86
C TYR A 309 -4.80 10.15 -10.95
N TYR A 310 -4.08 10.82 -10.06
CA TYR A 310 -4.68 11.68 -9.02
C TYR A 310 -4.18 13.13 -9.08
N GLY A 311 -3.07 13.39 -9.77
CA GLY A 311 -2.54 14.73 -9.95
C GLY A 311 -1.51 15.15 -8.90
N SER A 312 -0.77 16.21 -9.21
CA SER A 312 0.32 16.70 -8.36
C SER A 312 -0.15 17.18 -6.99
N VAL A 313 -1.33 17.82 -6.90
CA VAL A 313 -1.88 18.30 -5.63
C VAL A 313 -2.17 17.13 -4.69
N ALA A 314 -2.78 16.06 -5.20
CA ALA A 314 -3.04 14.86 -4.42
C ALA A 314 -1.74 14.21 -3.92
N VAL A 315 -0.76 14.00 -4.80
CA VAL A 315 0.51 13.37 -4.42
C VAL A 315 1.27 14.19 -3.38
N ILE A 316 1.40 15.52 -3.58
CA ILE A 316 2.07 16.40 -2.63
C ILE A 316 1.36 16.40 -1.27
N LEU A 317 0.03 16.49 -1.27
CA LEU A 317 -0.77 16.44 -0.03
C LEU A 317 -0.53 15.14 0.74
N LEU A 318 -0.52 13.99 0.05
CA LEU A 318 -0.28 12.69 0.66
C LEU A 318 1.15 12.54 1.20
N VAL A 319 2.16 13.05 0.48
CA VAL A 319 3.55 13.07 0.94
C VAL A 319 3.70 13.89 2.21
N ILE A 320 3.10 15.10 2.25
CA ILE A 320 3.14 15.98 3.43
C ILE A 320 2.39 15.33 4.60
N LEU A 321 1.21 14.75 4.36
CA LEU A 321 0.47 14.01 5.39
C LEU A 321 1.34 12.89 5.98
N TYR A 322 1.91 12.03 5.13
CA TYR A 322 2.71 10.90 5.56
C TYR A 322 3.93 11.35 6.37
N LEU A 323 4.60 12.43 5.96
CA LEU A 323 5.70 13.06 6.69
C LEU A 323 5.27 13.53 8.08
N VAL A 324 4.20 14.32 8.15
CA VAL A 324 3.69 14.87 9.42
C VAL A 324 3.27 13.75 10.37
N ARG A 325 2.56 12.75 9.87
CA ARG A 325 2.11 11.59 10.68
C ARG A 325 3.28 10.74 11.13
N SER A 326 4.30 10.53 10.28
CA SER A 326 5.53 9.84 10.68
C SER A 326 6.28 10.60 11.79
N TRP A 327 6.30 11.93 11.75
CA TRP A 327 6.85 12.75 12.84
C TRP A 327 6.07 12.63 14.14
N VAL A 328 4.73 12.57 14.07
CA VAL A 328 3.88 12.33 15.25
C VAL A 328 4.19 10.95 15.85
N ILE A 329 4.24 9.90 15.02
CA ILE A 329 4.55 8.53 15.46
C ILE A 329 5.95 8.45 16.09
N TYR A 330 6.94 9.12 15.50
CA TYR A 330 8.29 9.26 16.08
C TYR A 330 8.25 9.88 17.48
N ARG A 331 7.52 10.99 17.67
CA ARG A 331 7.39 11.66 18.97
C ARG A 331 6.62 10.82 20.00
N GLN A 332 5.71 9.95 19.55
CA GLN A 332 5.03 8.97 20.40
C GLN A 332 5.93 7.79 20.80
N GLY A 333 7.13 7.67 20.23
CA GLY A 333 8.07 6.57 20.53
C GLY A 333 7.70 5.22 19.90
N ASN A 334 6.75 5.19 18.94
CA ASN A 334 6.36 3.96 18.25
C ASN A 334 7.29 3.68 17.05
N TYR A 335 8.55 3.38 17.37
CA TYR A 335 9.62 3.24 16.37
C TYR A 335 9.46 2.02 15.46
N LEU A 336 8.81 0.94 15.92
CA LEU A 336 8.54 -0.23 15.08
C LEU A 336 7.61 0.16 13.92
N ILE A 337 6.45 0.77 14.21
CA ILE A 337 5.54 1.24 13.15
C ILE A 337 6.24 2.26 12.26
N LEU A 338 6.99 3.20 12.82
CA LEU A 338 7.73 4.18 12.03
C LEU A 338 8.71 3.53 11.04
N THR A 339 9.40 2.46 11.46
CA THR A 339 10.34 1.73 10.61
C THR A 339 9.62 0.94 9.52
N LEU A 340 8.47 0.34 9.83
CA LEU A 340 7.62 -0.32 8.84
C LEU A 340 7.06 0.66 7.81
N LEU A 341 6.56 1.82 8.27
CA LEU A 341 6.10 2.89 7.39
C LEU A 341 7.22 3.38 6.47
N SER A 342 8.46 3.46 6.97
CA SER A 342 9.63 3.82 6.16
C SER A 342 9.98 2.75 5.12
N LEU A 343 9.98 1.47 5.49
CA LEU A 343 10.15 0.37 4.52
C LEU A 343 9.13 0.47 3.37
N ILE A 344 7.86 0.74 3.72
CA ILE A 344 6.78 0.88 2.75
C ILE A 344 7.03 2.07 1.81
N THR A 345 7.58 3.20 2.27
CA THR A 345 7.87 4.32 1.36
C THR A 345 8.90 3.96 0.29
N TRP A 346 9.90 3.13 0.63
CA TRP A 346 10.86 2.63 -0.34
C TRP A 346 10.23 1.58 -1.28
N ASN A 347 9.37 0.71 -0.76
CA ASN A 347 8.59 -0.22 -1.58
C ASN A 347 7.69 0.51 -2.61
N CYS A 348 7.12 1.67 -2.26
CA CYS A 348 6.33 2.49 -3.19
C CYS A 348 7.12 3.05 -4.39
N MET A 349 8.46 3.01 -4.39
CA MET A 349 9.26 3.34 -5.58
C MET A 349 9.16 2.26 -6.66
N ILE A 350 8.93 1.01 -6.25
CA ILE A 350 8.96 -0.19 -7.10
C ILE A 350 7.58 -0.84 -7.27
N GLU A 351 6.57 -0.42 -6.50
CA GLU A 351 5.20 -0.92 -6.63
C GLU A 351 4.22 0.24 -6.78
N ALA A 352 3.08 -0.01 -7.40
CA ALA A 352 2.04 0.99 -7.72
C ALA A 352 0.88 1.04 -6.69
N PHE A 353 1.08 0.49 -5.47
CA PHE A 353 -0.01 0.19 -4.54
C PHE A 353 -0.08 1.10 -3.29
N TRP A 354 0.53 2.28 -3.29
CA TRP A 354 0.72 3.09 -2.07
C TRP A 354 -0.57 3.38 -1.28
N ILE A 355 -1.67 3.70 -1.94
CA ILE A 355 -2.95 4.00 -1.26
C ILE A 355 -3.99 2.90 -1.41
N ARG A 356 -3.67 1.78 -2.06
CA ARG A 356 -4.66 0.73 -2.32
C ARG A 356 -4.90 -0.08 -1.05
N PRO A 357 -6.14 -0.11 -0.52
CA PRO A 357 -6.44 -0.66 0.81
C PRO A 357 -6.20 -2.16 0.91
N ALA A 358 -6.33 -2.91 -0.20
CA ALA A 358 -6.09 -4.34 -0.18
C ALA A 358 -4.59 -4.69 -0.11
N TYR A 359 -3.74 -3.76 -0.51
CA TYR A 359 -2.29 -3.87 -0.42
C TYR A 359 -1.82 -3.12 0.83
N ASN A 360 -1.68 -1.80 0.75
CA ASN A 360 -1.06 -1.00 1.79
C ASN A 360 -2.05 -0.53 2.85
N ILE A 361 -2.50 -1.45 3.72
CA ILE A 361 -3.31 -1.12 4.89
C ILE A 361 -2.60 -0.14 5.84
N PHE A 362 -1.27 -0.07 5.84
CA PHE A 362 -0.51 0.82 6.70
C PHE A 362 -0.66 2.30 6.33
N PHE A 363 -1.13 2.61 5.13
CA PHE A 363 -1.54 3.98 4.80
C PHE A 363 -2.79 4.39 5.60
N TYR A 364 -3.69 3.45 5.88
CA TYR A 364 -4.97 3.68 6.56
C TYR A 364 -4.87 3.74 8.09
N ILE A 365 -3.71 3.45 8.65
CA ILE A 365 -3.43 3.62 10.09
C ILE A 365 -2.88 5.01 10.42
N LEU A 366 -2.66 5.89 9.44
CA LEU A 366 -2.02 7.19 9.68
C LEU A 366 -2.80 8.06 10.67
N PHE A 367 -4.13 7.97 10.67
CA PHE A 367 -5.01 8.64 11.65
C PHE A 367 -5.50 7.73 12.80
N ALA A 368 -5.15 6.44 12.77
CA ALA A 368 -5.50 5.48 13.80
C ALA A 368 -4.79 5.80 15.14
N SER A 369 -5.40 5.35 16.24
CA SER A 369 -4.79 5.41 17.56
C SER A 369 -3.79 4.27 17.75
N THR A 370 -2.65 4.60 18.36
CA THR A 370 -1.66 3.61 18.75
C THR A 370 -2.03 3.07 20.13
N THR A 371 -2.20 1.76 20.25
CA THR A 371 -2.63 1.07 21.49
C THR A 371 -1.69 1.25 22.68
N LEU A 372 -0.50 1.84 22.48
CA LEU A 372 0.48 2.12 23.53
C LEU A 372 0.25 3.47 24.26
N GLY A 373 -0.72 4.29 23.84
CA GLY A 373 -0.93 5.63 24.37
C GLY A 373 -1.77 5.75 25.66
N ILE A 374 -2.45 4.70 26.11
CA ILE A 374 -3.38 4.80 27.27
C ILE A 374 -2.71 4.37 28.59
N ALA A 375 -1.66 3.54 28.55
CA ALA A 375 -0.97 3.10 29.77
C ALA A 375 -0.07 4.19 30.41
N SER A 376 0.24 5.28 29.70
CA SER A 376 1.16 6.33 30.19
C SER A 376 0.47 7.51 30.90
N LYS A 377 -0.87 7.58 30.93
CA LYS A 377 -1.58 8.73 31.54
C LYS A 377 -2.15 8.48 32.95
N ASN A 378 -2.14 7.23 33.44
CA ASN A 378 -2.68 6.88 34.77
C ASN A 378 -1.66 6.27 35.73
N GLY A 379 -0.36 6.53 35.55
CA GLY A 379 0.71 6.00 36.40
C GLY A 379 1.26 7.01 37.42
N ARG A 380 0.39 7.64 38.19
CA ARG A 380 0.72 8.23 39.51
C ARG A 380 -0.40 7.81 40.45
N VAL A 381 -0.17 6.77 41.25
CA VAL A 381 -0.42 6.72 42.70
C VAL A 381 0.50 5.61 43.23
N GLU A 382 1.41 6.03 44.13
CA GLU A 382 2.19 5.28 45.13
C GLU A 382 2.94 3.99 44.76
#